data_AF-A0AAQ3N936-F1
#
_entry.id   AF-A0AAQ3N936-F1
#
_cell.length_a   1.000
_cell.length_b   1.000
_cell.length_c   1.000
_cell.angle_alpha   90.00
_cell.angle_beta   90.00
_cell.angle_gamma   90.00
#
_symmetry.space_group_name_H-M   'P 1'
#
loop_
_entity.id
_entity.type
_entity.pdbx_description
1 polymer ?
#
loop_
_entity_poly.entity_id
_entity_poly.type
_entity_poly.pdbx_seq_one_letter_code
_entity_poly.pdbx_strand_id
1 'polypeptide(L)'
;MAWNPWKFFFLCIILFHLAIDKAKGADLPYLARDCSEERNKENSTSQANLRTLLSSLSSNATANANGFYNNTILGKNSSDTVYGLFMCRGDALPDVCKDCVANATQTLSTDCSLSKSSVIWYDECMVRYSHRSFFSTMDTLPGYLMWNLANISSNSSSFMNLLANTIKETAREAANSTNRYSAKQENLTESQTLYCLTQCTQDLSLQQCSDCLDEAISNIPTCCNGKQGGRVLYPSCNIRYELYPFYRVTDEAPKGLVPETKYEHTDSEYSEDPGYISHNCSNNKIDADFQSKLRTLLFDLSSNATSRYGFQTQEGTAYGLFRCRIDIPARLCEQCIKNATDKITSVCGLAYAEAVIWYNHCWLRYSDRNFFSAMETSPRFGNLNISNSSPIQSSVASELSNQLAKVATMTGNNENKFVTDESLRLNEKQRVYILGQCSSDLSTNSCSGCLSDVIGTAIPWSSLGSVGGRVLYPSCILRFELFQFYDLTLTTPSAGPPPSPGFFYLYSHL
;
A
#
# COMPACT_ATOMS: atom_id res chain seq x y z
N MET A 1 -56.83 -11.03 -22.56
CA MET A 1 -55.83 -9.95 -22.62
C MET A 1 -54.57 -10.50 -23.26
N ALA A 2 -54.30 -10.10 -24.50
CA ALA A 2 -53.16 -10.60 -25.28
C ALA A 2 -51.85 -10.08 -24.67
N TRP A 3 -50.93 -11.00 -24.37
CA TRP A 3 -49.59 -10.68 -23.90
C TRP A 3 -48.79 -10.05 -25.04
N ASN A 4 -48.29 -8.83 -24.84
CA ASN A 4 -47.51 -8.11 -25.84
C ASN A 4 -46.01 -8.36 -25.60
N PRO A 5 -45.33 -9.18 -26.42
CA PRO A 5 -43.94 -9.57 -26.21
C PRO A 5 -42.96 -8.39 -26.30
N TRP A 6 -43.36 -7.27 -26.93
CA TRP A 6 -42.50 -6.09 -27.06
C TRP A 6 -42.34 -5.32 -25.74
N LYS A 7 -43.33 -5.40 -24.84
CA LYS A 7 -43.23 -4.77 -23.51
C LYS A 7 -42.26 -5.50 -22.59
N PHE A 8 -42.12 -6.82 -22.74
CA PHE A 8 -41.16 -7.63 -21.98
C PHE A 8 -39.71 -7.37 -22.44
N PHE A 9 -39.51 -7.21 -23.76
CA PHE A 9 -38.19 -6.90 -24.32
C PHE A 9 -37.67 -5.53 -23.86
N PHE A 10 -38.53 -4.51 -23.80
CA PHE A 10 -38.17 -3.20 -23.25
C PHE A 10 -37.88 -3.22 -21.74
N LEU A 11 -38.62 -4.03 -20.95
CA LEU A 11 -38.34 -4.20 -19.52
C LEU A 11 -36.99 -4.89 -19.28
N CYS A 12 -36.63 -5.88 -20.11
CA CYS A 12 -35.33 -6.54 -20.04
C CYS A 12 -34.17 -5.60 -20.44
N ILE A 13 -34.36 -4.71 -21.42
CA ILE A 13 -33.33 -3.70 -21.79
C ILE A 13 -33.14 -2.65 -20.69
N ILE A 14 -34.22 -2.21 -20.03
CA ILE A 14 -34.14 -1.27 -18.90
C ILE A 14 -33.49 -1.95 -17.67
N LEU A 15 -33.73 -3.24 -17.44
CA LEU A 15 -33.06 -4.01 -16.39
C LEU A 15 -31.59 -4.33 -16.74
N PHE A 16 -31.24 -4.53 -18.01
CA PHE A 16 -29.85 -4.69 -18.47
C PHE A 16 -29.06 -3.36 -18.40
N HIS A 17 -29.71 -2.21 -18.59
CA HIS A 17 -29.05 -0.91 -18.42
C HIS A 17 -28.90 -0.49 -16.95
N LEU A 18 -29.69 -1.06 -16.03
CA LEU A 18 -29.57 -0.84 -14.58
C LEU A 18 -28.65 -1.86 -13.88
N ALA A 19 -28.15 -2.87 -14.61
CA ALA A 19 -27.14 -3.83 -14.14
C ALA A 19 -25.77 -3.62 -14.80
N ILE A 20 -25.48 -2.39 -15.23
CA ILE A 20 -24.08 -1.96 -15.29
C ILE A 20 -23.71 -1.66 -13.84
N ASP A 21 -23.18 -2.67 -13.17
CA ASP A 21 -22.31 -2.42 -12.02
C ASP A 21 -21.39 -1.28 -12.44
N LYS A 22 -21.48 -0.13 -11.75
CA LYS A 22 -20.34 0.78 -11.75
C LYS A 22 -19.19 -0.10 -11.34
N ALA A 23 -18.32 -0.45 -12.29
CA ALA A 23 -17.01 -0.95 -11.96
C ALA A 23 -16.52 -0.01 -10.88
N LYS A 24 -16.33 -0.53 -9.65
CA LYS A 24 -15.64 0.22 -8.62
C LYS A 24 -14.37 0.68 -9.31
N GLY A 25 -14.26 1.98 -9.57
CA GLY A 25 -13.07 2.55 -10.18
C GLY A 25 -11.88 2.01 -9.41
N ALA A 26 -10.80 1.69 -10.12
CA ALA A 26 -9.58 1.22 -9.48
C ALA A 26 -9.33 2.11 -8.25
N ASP A 27 -9.30 1.50 -7.08
CA ASP A 27 -9.15 2.22 -5.81
C ASP A 27 -7.69 2.70 -5.77
N LEU A 28 -7.44 3.84 -6.40
CA LEU A 28 -6.10 4.40 -6.59
C LEU A 28 -5.57 4.86 -5.24
N PRO A 29 -4.26 4.68 -4.94
CA PRO A 29 -3.73 4.99 -3.63
C PRO A 29 -3.84 6.49 -3.30
N TYR A 30 -4.81 6.84 -2.45
CA TYR A 30 -4.98 8.17 -1.86
C TYR A 30 -3.86 8.43 -0.84
N LEU A 31 -3.26 9.63 -0.88
CA LEU A 31 -2.18 10.00 0.03
C LEU A 31 -2.63 11.04 1.06
N ALA A 32 -3.09 12.20 0.59
CA ALA A 32 -3.44 13.32 1.46
C ALA A 32 -4.39 14.30 0.77
N ARG A 33 -5.05 15.13 1.56
CA ARG A 33 -5.93 16.23 1.11
C ARG A 33 -5.92 17.31 2.17
N ASP A 34 -5.88 18.56 1.70
CA ASP A 34 -6.09 19.74 2.51
C ASP A 34 -7.24 20.56 1.93
N CYS A 35 -8.23 20.93 2.74
CA CYS A 35 -9.23 21.93 2.36
C CYS A 35 -9.08 23.14 3.27
N SER A 36 -9.09 24.34 2.69
CA SER A 36 -9.03 25.57 3.46
C SER A 36 -10.24 25.73 4.40
N GLU A 37 -10.00 26.32 5.57
CA GLU A 37 -11.06 26.75 6.49
C GLU A 37 -11.90 27.89 5.91
N GLU A 38 -11.32 28.74 5.05
CA GLU A 38 -12.09 29.75 4.33
C GLU A 38 -13.11 29.09 3.40
N ARG A 39 -14.39 29.44 3.57
CA ARG A 39 -15.49 28.83 2.81
C ARG A 39 -16.19 29.82 1.88
N ASN A 40 -16.65 29.30 0.75
CA ASN A 40 -17.65 29.89 -0.10
C ASN A 40 -19.02 29.83 0.57
N LYS A 41 -19.89 30.78 0.22
CA LYS A 41 -21.31 30.70 0.59
C LYS A 41 -21.97 29.56 -0.19
N GLU A 42 -22.85 28.83 0.47
CA GLU A 42 -23.62 27.76 -0.16
C GLU A 42 -24.52 28.33 -1.27
N ASN A 43 -24.62 27.61 -2.39
CA ASN A 43 -25.35 28.01 -3.60
C ASN A 43 -24.87 29.33 -4.24
N SER A 44 -23.63 29.74 -3.99
CA SER A 44 -23.03 30.93 -4.60
C SER A 44 -22.50 30.67 -6.02
N THR A 45 -22.32 31.75 -6.79
CA THR A 45 -21.64 31.72 -8.09
C THR A 45 -20.24 31.12 -7.96
N SER A 46 -19.48 31.46 -6.93
CA SER A 46 -18.18 30.88 -6.60
C SER A 46 -18.22 29.35 -6.49
N GLN A 47 -19.22 28.81 -5.79
CA GLN A 47 -19.38 27.36 -5.66
C GLN A 47 -19.74 26.70 -7.00
N ALA A 48 -20.60 27.32 -7.79
CA ALA A 48 -20.93 26.83 -9.13
C ALA A 48 -19.72 26.85 -10.07
N ASN A 49 -18.91 27.92 -10.02
CA ASN A 49 -17.68 28.05 -10.79
C ASN A 49 -16.64 27.00 -10.39
N LEU A 50 -16.52 26.68 -9.10
CA LEU A 50 -15.67 25.58 -8.62
C LEU A 50 -16.11 24.23 -9.20
N ARG A 51 -17.41 23.92 -9.20
CA ARG A 51 -17.91 22.67 -9.81
C ARG A 51 -17.60 22.60 -11.30
N THR A 52 -17.78 23.72 -12.02
CA THR A 52 -17.41 23.83 -13.44
C THR A 52 -15.91 23.61 -13.66
N LEU A 53 -15.06 24.19 -12.80
CA LEU A 53 -13.61 24.00 -12.85
C LEU A 53 -13.23 22.53 -12.66
N LEU A 54 -13.73 21.88 -11.61
CA LEU A 54 -13.41 20.47 -11.33
C LEU A 54 -13.88 19.54 -12.46
N SER A 55 -15.06 19.79 -13.03
CA SER A 55 -15.53 19.08 -14.22
C SER A 55 -14.61 19.30 -15.42
N SER A 56 -14.12 20.54 -15.61
CA SER A 56 -13.21 20.88 -16.70
C SER A 56 -11.84 20.21 -16.54
N LEU A 57 -11.28 20.16 -15.33
CA LEU A 57 -10.03 19.46 -15.05
C LEU A 57 -10.17 17.96 -15.37
N SER A 58 -11.25 17.33 -14.89
CA SER A 58 -11.51 15.91 -15.16
C SER A 58 -11.67 15.61 -16.65
N SER A 59 -12.41 16.45 -17.41
CA SER A 59 -12.60 16.24 -18.85
C SER A 59 -11.33 16.45 -19.69
N ASN A 60 -10.36 17.22 -19.18
CA ASN A 60 -9.12 17.54 -19.88
C ASN A 60 -7.95 16.62 -19.50
N ALA A 61 -8.14 15.69 -18.57
CA ALA A 61 -7.19 14.59 -18.33
C ALA A 61 -7.27 13.56 -19.47
N THR A 62 -6.89 14.00 -20.68
CA THR A 62 -6.89 13.20 -21.91
C THR A 62 -5.49 12.70 -22.23
N ALA A 63 -5.38 11.71 -23.12
CA ALA A 63 -4.08 11.16 -23.54
C ALA A 63 -3.12 12.20 -24.16
N ASN A 64 -3.64 13.33 -24.64
CA ASN A 64 -2.84 14.40 -25.23
C ASN A 64 -2.38 15.45 -24.20
N ALA A 65 -2.82 15.36 -22.94
CA ALA A 65 -2.61 16.41 -21.95
C ALA A 65 -1.19 16.45 -21.35
N ASN A 66 -0.24 15.62 -21.81
CA ASN A 66 1.12 15.50 -21.24
C ASN A 66 1.15 15.46 -19.69
N GLY A 67 0.09 14.92 -19.08
CA GLY A 67 -0.08 14.84 -17.63
C GLY A 67 -0.27 16.17 -16.90
N PHE A 68 -0.51 17.29 -17.58
CA PHE A 68 -0.69 18.60 -16.93
C PHE A 68 -1.70 19.49 -17.65
N TYR A 69 -2.58 20.12 -16.88
CA TYR A 69 -3.54 21.08 -17.41
C TYR A 69 -3.92 22.07 -16.32
N ASN A 70 -4.05 23.34 -16.69
CA ASN A 70 -4.58 24.38 -15.84
C ASN A 70 -5.77 25.06 -16.52
N ASN A 71 -6.68 25.59 -15.70
CA ASN A 71 -7.82 26.34 -16.20
C ASN A 71 -8.25 27.42 -15.19
N THR A 72 -8.89 28.46 -15.70
CA THR A 72 -9.51 29.53 -14.93
C THR A 72 -10.97 29.68 -15.33
N ILE A 73 -11.87 29.59 -14.35
CA ILE A 73 -13.27 29.93 -14.56
C ILE A 73 -13.46 31.37 -14.11
N LEU A 74 -13.63 32.27 -15.07
CA LEU A 74 -13.80 33.70 -14.80
C LEU A 74 -15.18 33.99 -14.19
N GLY A 75 -15.17 34.65 -13.04
CA GLY A 75 -16.35 35.16 -12.39
C GLY A 75 -16.74 36.56 -12.90
N LYS A 76 -17.97 37.00 -12.62
CA LYS A 76 -18.37 38.40 -12.83
C LYS A 76 -17.59 39.35 -11.93
N ASN A 77 -17.29 38.90 -10.71
CA ASN A 77 -16.42 39.58 -9.76
C ASN A 77 -15.17 38.74 -9.53
N SER A 78 -14.08 39.37 -9.07
CA SER A 78 -12.84 38.67 -8.72
C SER A 78 -13.03 37.59 -7.65
N SER A 79 -13.99 37.76 -6.73
CA SER A 79 -14.35 36.76 -5.71
C SER A 79 -15.01 35.50 -6.27
N ASP A 80 -15.55 35.58 -7.49
CA ASP A 80 -16.23 34.47 -8.15
C ASP A 80 -15.27 33.68 -9.08
N THR A 81 -14.07 34.23 -9.36
CA THR A 81 -13.06 33.57 -10.19
C THR A 81 -12.37 32.44 -9.42
N VAL A 82 -12.17 31.31 -10.09
CA VAL A 82 -11.47 30.13 -9.53
C VAL A 82 -10.41 29.64 -10.50
N TYR A 83 -9.23 29.34 -9.96
CA TYR A 83 -8.07 28.83 -10.67
C TYR A 83 -7.85 27.38 -10.26
N GLY A 84 -7.48 26.51 -11.19
CA GLY A 84 -7.15 25.13 -10.88
C GLY A 84 -6.19 24.49 -11.86
N LEU A 85 -5.50 23.46 -11.40
CA LEU A 85 -4.68 22.59 -12.23
C LEU A 85 -4.73 21.15 -11.75
N PHE A 86 -4.30 20.24 -12.61
CA PHE A 86 -3.85 18.93 -12.21
C PHE A 86 -2.44 18.66 -12.74
N MET A 87 -1.74 17.74 -12.07
CA MET A 87 -0.47 17.18 -12.51
C MET A 87 -0.47 15.67 -12.23
N CYS A 88 -0.34 14.85 -13.26
CA CYS A 88 -0.12 13.42 -13.14
C CYS A 88 1.37 13.13 -12.96
N ARG A 89 1.68 11.98 -12.36
CA ARG A 89 3.07 11.52 -12.24
C ARG A 89 3.66 11.32 -13.64
N GLY A 90 4.92 11.70 -13.83
CA GLY A 90 5.53 11.75 -15.16
C GLY A 90 5.59 10.41 -15.91
N ASP A 91 5.52 9.28 -15.20
CA ASP A 91 5.49 7.91 -15.73
C ASP A 91 4.08 7.27 -15.74
N ALA A 92 3.04 8.01 -15.35
CA ALA A 92 1.68 7.49 -15.32
C ALA A 92 1.12 7.35 -16.74
N LEU A 93 0.48 6.20 -17.02
CA LEU A 93 -0.23 6.03 -18.30
C LEU A 93 -1.39 7.03 -18.43
N PRO A 94 -1.76 7.41 -19.67
CA PRO A 94 -2.92 8.24 -19.95
C PRO A 94 -4.20 7.85 -19.20
N ASP A 95 -4.58 6.58 -19.23
CA ASP A 95 -5.82 6.11 -18.60
C ASP A 95 -5.72 6.15 -17.07
N VAL A 96 -4.56 5.82 -16.50
CA VAL A 96 -4.31 5.90 -15.05
C VAL A 96 -4.36 7.36 -14.58
N CYS A 97 -3.75 8.28 -15.34
CA CYS A 97 -3.81 9.71 -15.10
C CYS A 97 -5.26 10.21 -15.13
N LYS A 98 -6.02 9.83 -16.17
CA LYS A 98 -7.43 10.18 -16.31
C LYS A 98 -8.28 9.71 -15.13
N ASP A 99 -8.15 8.44 -14.75
CA ASP A 99 -8.90 7.86 -13.64
C ASP A 99 -8.51 8.52 -12.31
N CYS A 100 -7.22 8.83 -12.12
CA CYS A 100 -6.73 9.54 -10.95
C CYS A 100 -7.34 10.95 -10.83
N VAL A 101 -7.31 11.74 -11.90
CA VAL A 101 -7.86 13.09 -11.89
C VAL A 101 -9.38 13.06 -11.72
N ALA A 102 -10.07 12.09 -12.31
CA ALA A 102 -11.51 11.89 -12.10
C ALA A 102 -11.83 11.58 -10.63
N ASN A 103 -11.11 10.64 -10.00
CA ASN A 103 -11.28 10.32 -8.59
C ASN A 103 -10.97 11.53 -7.70
N ALA A 104 -9.87 12.22 -7.95
CA ALA A 104 -9.45 13.39 -7.18
C ALA A 104 -10.48 14.54 -7.24
N THR A 105 -10.95 14.88 -8.44
CA THR A 105 -11.96 15.93 -8.63
C THR A 105 -13.31 15.56 -8.03
N GLN A 106 -13.69 14.27 -8.07
CA GLN A 106 -14.91 13.77 -7.41
C GLN A 106 -14.80 13.87 -5.88
N THR A 107 -13.67 13.49 -5.30
CA THR A 107 -13.40 13.61 -3.85
C THR A 107 -13.42 15.07 -3.42
N LEU A 108 -12.74 15.97 -4.16
CA LEU A 108 -12.76 17.40 -3.88
C LEU A 108 -14.17 18.02 -3.97
N SER A 109 -14.96 17.58 -4.96
CA SER A 109 -16.34 18.03 -5.14
C SER A 109 -17.27 17.61 -4.00
N THR A 110 -16.90 16.57 -3.26
CA THR A 110 -17.68 16.05 -2.13
C THR A 110 -17.18 16.66 -0.83
N ASP A 111 -15.88 16.52 -0.56
CA ASP A 111 -15.31 16.76 0.76
C ASP A 111 -14.78 18.19 0.95
N CYS A 112 -14.41 18.89 -0.13
CA CYS A 112 -13.95 20.28 -0.11
C CYS A 112 -14.92 21.23 -0.84
N SER A 113 -16.18 20.82 -1.04
CA SER A 113 -17.18 21.48 -1.90
C SER A 113 -17.46 22.96 -1.59
N LEU A 114 -17.13 23.41 -0.38
CA LEU A 114 -17.28 24.79 0.06
C LEU A 114 -15.94 25.49 0.33
N SER A 115 -14.80 24.79 0.37
CA SER A 115 -13.52 25.42 0.67
C SER A 115 -13.05 26.29 -0.49
N LYS A 116 -12.44 27.44 -0.18
CA LYS A 116 -11.91 28.38 -1.18
C LYS A 116 -10.59 27.95 -1.81
N SER A 117 -9.84 27.08 -1.17
CA SER A 117 -8.70 26.42 -1.80
C SER A 117 -8.58 25.00 -1.29
N SER A 118 -8.01 24.15 -2.12
CA SER A 118 -7.69 22.78 -1.75
C SER A 118 -6.61 22.22 -2.63
N VAL A 119 -5.89 21.24 -2.09
CA VAL A 119 -5.00 20.36 -2.82
C VAL A 119 -5.23 18.92 -2.35
N ILE A 120 -5.24 17.99 -3.29
CA ILE A 120 -5.36 16.55 -3.05
C ILE A 120 -4.24 15.84 -3.78
N TRP A 121 -3.62 14.86 -3.13
CA TRP A 121 -2.55 14.03 -3.68
C TRP A 121 -2.98 12.56 -3.65
N TYR A 122 -2.88 11.93 -4.81
CA TYR A 122 -2.83 10.49 -5.01
C TYR A 122 -1.40 10.12 -5.43
N ASP A 123 -1.08 8.83 -5.45
CA ASP A 123 0.23 8.38 -5.92
C ASP A 123 0.50 8.71 -7.39
N GLU A 124 -0.57 8.82 -8.18
CA GLU A 124 -0.50 9.00 -9.64
C GLU A 124 -0.86 10.40 -10.12
N CYS A 125 -1.43 11.25 -9.27
CA CYS A 125 -1.76 12.63 -9.63
C CYS A 125 -1.99 13.54 -8.42
N MET A 126 -1.93 14.85 -8.68
CA MET A 126 -2.33 15.91 -7.78
C MET A 126 -3.35 16.81 -8.48
N VAL A 127 -4.36 17.27 -7.73
CA VAL A 127 -5.32 18.28 -8.19
C VAL A 127 -5.36 19.42 -7.18
N ARG A 128 -5.28 20.66 -7.66
CA ARG A 128 -5.29 21.87 -6.83
C ARG A 128 -6.24 22.91 -7.40
N TYR A 129 -6.97 23.59 -6.52
CA TYR A 129 -7.72 24.79 -6.88
C TYR A 129 -7.62 25.88 -5.81
N SER A 130 -7.87 27.12 -6.21
CA SER A 130 -7.91 28.29 -5.33
C SER A 130 -8.69 29.44 -5.94
N HIS A 131 -9.26 30.29 -5.09
CA HIS A 131 -9.79 31.60 -5.48
C HIS A 131 -8.71 32.67 -5.69
N ARG A 132 -7.46 32.40 -5.28
CA ARG A 132 -6.30 33.26 -5.58
C ARG A 132 -5.49 32.61 -6.70
N SER A 133 -5.03 33.40 -7.67
CA SER A 133 -4.14 32.88 -8.71
C SER A 133 -2.85 32.36 -8.07
N PHE A 134 -2.44 31.15 -8.44
CA PHE A 134 -1.21 30.50 -7.96
C PHE A 134 -0.34 29.96 -9.11
N PHE A 135 -0.74 30.18 -10.36
CA PHE A 135 0.04 29.71 -11.51
C PHE A 135 1.42 30.37 -11.56
N SER A 136 2.41 29.60 -11.96
CA SER A 136 3.82 30.01 -12.06
C SER A 136 4.38 30.61 -10.77
N THR A 137 3.79 30.26 -9.63
CA THR A 137 4.19 30.72 -8.30
C THR A 137 4.52 29.50 -7.46
N MET A 138 5.77 29.42 -7.00
CA MET A 138 6.21 28.36 -6.10
C MET A 138 5.47 28.49 -4.76
N ASP A 139 4.96 27.36 -4.29
CA ASP A 139 4.29 27.20 -3.02
C ASP A 139 4.60 25.83 -2.42
N THR A 140 5.01 25.82 -1.17
CA THR A 140 5.34 24.61 -0.39
C THR A 140 4.31 24.30 0.69
N LEU A 141 3.28 25.15 0.85
CA LEU A 141 2.24 24.98 1.87
C LEU A 141 0.84 24.81 1.28
N PRO A 142 0.05 23.84 1.79
CA PRO A 142 0.38 22.89 2.86
C PRO A 142 1.35 21.80 2.38
N GLY A 143 2.22 21.34 3.28
CA GLY A 143 3.18 20.27 3.01
C GLY A 143 2.90 19.01 3.81
N TYR A 144 2.96 17.85 3.16
CA TYR A 144 2.78 16.54 3.78
C TYR A 144 4.04 15.69 3.68
N LEU A 145 4.47 15.17 4.82
CA LEU A 145 5.65 14.31 4.96
C LEU A 145 5.18 12.89 5.25
N MET A 146 5.67 11.92 4.48
CA MET A 146 5.37 10.50 4.67
C MET A 146 6.67 9.73 4.65
N TRP A 147 6.73 8.60 5.35
CA TRP A 147 7.90 7.73 5.33
C TRP A 147 7.52 6.28 5.43
N ASN A 148 8.37 5.45 4.85
CA ASN A 148 8.33 4.02 5.08
C ASN A 148 8.61 3.77 6.57
N LEU A 149 7.77 2.97 7.22
CA LEU A 149 7.91 2.72 8.65
C LEU A 149 9.11 1.82 8.94
N ALA A 150 9.55 1.02 7.96
CA ALA A 150 10.74 0.19 8.04
C ALA A 150 12.02 1.06 8.04
N ASN A 151 12.96 0.68 8.90
CA ASN A 151 14.27 1.32 8.99
C ASN A 151 15.27 0.57 8.10
N ILE A 152 16.30 1.29 7.67
CA ILE A 152 17.47 0.67 7.05
C ILE A 152 18.19 -0.19 8.11
N SER A 153 18.40 -1.47 7.80
CA SER A 153 18.95 -2.45 8.76
C SER A 153 20.42 -2.26 9.09
N SER A 154 21.21 -1.66 8.18
CA SER A 154 22.66 -1.45 8.36
C SER A 154 23.18 -0.27 7.53
N ASN A 155 24.31 0.32 7.94
CA ASN A 155 25.01 1.38 7.20
C ASN A 155 24.15 2.62 6.88
N SER A 156 23.28 3.04 7.82
CA SER A 156 22.38 4.19 7.66
C SER A 156 23.09 5.44 7.10
N SER A 157 24.30 5.76 7.57
CA SER A 157 25.03 6.94 7.06
C SER A 157 25.41 6.81 5.58
N SER A 158 25.84 5.63 5.14
CA SER A 158 26.18 5.40 3.73
C SER A 158 24.93 5.45 2.86
N PHE A 159 23.82 4.88 3.33
CA PHE A 159 22.54 4.97 2.65
C PHE A 159 22.08 6.42 2.51
N MET A 160 22.08 7.20 3.61
CA MET A 160 21.65 8.59 3.57
C MET A 160 22.53 9.46 2.67
N ASN A 161 23.83 9.17 2.59
CA ASN A 161 24.73 9.84 1.64
C ASN A 161 24.41 9.50 0.19
N LEU A 162 24.18 8.21 -0.12
CA LEU A 162 23.75 7.78 -1.45
C LEU A 162 22.43 8.48 -1.84
N LEU A 163 21.42 8.38 -0.96
CA LEU A 163 20.13 9.04 -1.13
C LEU A 163 20.27 10.54 -1.40
N ALA A 164 21.01 11.26 -0.55
CA ALA A 164 21.19 12.70 -0.70
C ALA A 164 21.82 13.08 -2.04
N ASN A 165 22.78 12.30 -2.54
CA ASN A 165 23.41 12.54 -3.83
C ASN A 165 22.45 12.23 -4.99
N THR A 166 21.86 11.03 -4.98
CA THR A 166 20.97 10.56 -6.05
C THR A 166 19.75 11.45 -6.19
N ILE A 167 19.08 11.82 -5.09
CA ILE A 167 17.85 12.62 -5.15
C ILE A 167 18.11 14.07 -5.56
N LYS A 168 19.26 14.65 -5.19
CA LYS A 168 19.68 15.98 -5.66
C LYS A 168 19.99 15.99 -7.16
N GLU A 169 20.64 14.95 -7.65
CA GLU A 169 20.89 14.83 -9.09
C GLU A 169 19.57 14.66 -9.86
N THR A 170 18.68 13.79 -9.36
CA THR A 170 17.33 13.59 -9.90
C THR A 170 16.55 14.91 -9.92
N ALA A 171 16.62 15.72 -8.85
CA ALA A 171 15.98 17.04 -8.79
C ALA A 171 16.50 18.02 -9.85
N ARG A 172 17.81 18.06 -10.09
CA ARG A 172 18.41 18.90 -11.14
C ARG A 172 17.94 18.48 -12.53
N GLU A 173 17.88 17.19 -12.80
CA GLU A 173 17.36 16.66 -14.06
C GLU A 173 15.88 17.01 -14.24
N ALA A 174 15.06 16.85 -13.20
CA ALA A 174 13.64 17.21 -13.23
C ALA A 174 13.44 18.70 -13.51
N ALA A 175 14.17 19.59 -12.83
CA ALA A 175 14.09 21.04 -13.06
C ALA A 175 14.46 21.44 -14.50
N ASN A 176 15.42 20.74 -15.11
CA ASN A 176 15.86 21.00 -16.48
C ASN A 176 14.98 20.32 -17.54
N SER A 177 14.20 19.30 -17.17
CA SER A 177 13.32 18.58 -18.08
C SER A 177 12.10 19.41 -18.50
N THR A 178 11.56 19.14 -19.70
CA THR A 178 10.37 19.82 -20.22
C THR A 178 9.10 19.46 -19.44
N ASN A 179 8.97 18.22 -18.99
CA ASN A 179 7.82 17.71 -18.23
C ASN A 179 7.97 17.89 -16.70
N ARG A 180 9.06 18.53 -16.24
CA ARG A 180 9.39 18.79 -14.83
C ARG A 180 9.43 17.53 -13.97
N TYR A 181 9.92 16.43 -14.52
CA TYR A 181 9.94 15.11 -13.89
C TYR A 181 11.30 14.43 -14.14
N SER A 182 11.83 13.75 -13.13
CA SER A 182 12.90 12.78 -13.30
C SER A 182 12.77 11.65 -12.28
N ALA A 183 13.30 10.49 -12.64
CA ALA A 183 13.41 9.35 -11.75
C ALA A 183 14.74 8.62 -12.00
N LYS A 184 15.38 8.16 -10.92
CA LYS A 184 16.73 7.56 -10.97
C LYS A 184 16.84 6.37 -10.04
N GLN A 185 17.64 5.40 -10.46
CA GLN A 185 17.93 4.19 -9.71
C GLN A 185 19.42 4.11 -9.41
N GLU A 186 19.77 3.75 -8.19
CA GLU A 186 21.16 3.52 -7.80
C GLU A 186 21.28 2.23 -6.98
N ASN A 187 22.29 1.41 -7.27
CA ASN A 187 22.48 0.16 -6.55
C ASN A 187 23.03 0.44 -5.15
N LEU A 188 22.32 -0.02 -4.12
CA LEU A 188 22.75 0.05 -2.73
C LEU A 188 23.58 -1.19 -2.36
N THR A 189 23.11 -2.37 -2.77
CA THR A 189 23.80 -3.67 -2.64
C THR A 189 23.58 -4.48 -3.91
N GLU A 190 24.10 -5.71 -3.98
CA GLU A 190 23.81 -6.64 -5.09
C GLU A 190 22.31 -6.97 -5.24
N SER A 191 21.53 -6.81 -4.16
CA SER A 191 20.11 -7.21 -4.11
C SER A 191 19.15 -6.07 -3.80
N GLN A 192 19.66 -4.87 -3.48
CA GLN A 192 18.86 -3.70 -3.15
C GLN A 192 19.22 -2.53 -4.04
N THR A 193 18.18 -1.88 -4.57
CA THR A 193 18.28 -0.71 -5.43
C THR A 193 17.50 0.42 -4.78
N LEU A 194 18.11 1.60 -4.69
CA LEU A 194 17.45 2.84 -4.31
C LEU A 194 16.72 3.40 -5.53
N TYR A 195 15.44 3.70 -5.37
CA TYR A 195 14.59 4.34 -6.36
C TYR A 195 14.27 5.76 -5.89
N CYS A 196 14.56 6.77 -6.72
CA CYS A 196 14.28 8.18 -6.45
C CYS A 196 13.40 8.76 -7.56
N LEU A 197 12.46 9.63 -7.19
CA LEU A 197 11.59 10.37 -8.09
C LEU A 197 11.44 11.79 -7.58
N THR A 198 11.52 12.75 -8.49
CA THR A 198 11.28 14.17 -8.20
C THR A 198 10.42 14.78 -9.30
N GLN A 199 9.51 15.67 -8.92
CA GLN A 199 8.61 16.29 -9.88
C GLN A 199 8.14 17.68 -9.44
N CYS A 200 8.00 18.61 -10.38
CA CYS A 200 7.35 19.91 -10.18
C CYS A 200 6.15 20.08 -11.10
N THR A 201 5.25 20.98 -10.72
CA THR A 201 4.20 21.50 -11.59
C THR A 201 4.81 22.19 -12.82
N GLN A 202 4.25 21.93 -14.00
CA GLN A 202 4.87 22.31 -15.29
C GLN A 202 4.83 23.82 -15.56
N ASP A 203 3.99 24.57 -14.85
CA ASP A 203 3.88 26.02 -14.95
C ASP A 203 5.02 26.77 -14.22
N LEU A 204 5.88 26.07 -13.49
CA LEU A 204 7.06 26.66 -12.86
C LEU A 204 8.24 26.86 -13.82
N SER A 205 8.96 27.96 -13.59
CA SER A 205 10.29 28.15 -14.17
C SER A 205 11.28 27.09 -13.66
N LEU A 206 12.39 26.91 -14.38
CA LEU A 206 13.49 26.02 -13.98
C LEU A 206 13.96 26.34 -12.55
N GLN A 207 14.19 27.62 -12.25
CA GLN A 207 14.67 28.04 -10.93
C GLN A 207 13.65 27.73 -9.83
N GLN A 208 12.39 28.10 -10.02
CA GLN A 208 11.33 27.82 -9.04
C GLN A 208 11.14 26.32 -8.80
N CYS A 209 11.27 25.49 -9.85
CA CYS A 209 11.23 24.04 -9.68
C CYS A 209 12.43 23.53 -8.87
N SER A 210 13.65 24.00 -9.18
CA SER A 210 14.85 23.66 -8.40
C SER A 210 14.70 24.04 -6.93
N ASP A 211 14.28 25.27 -6.65
CA ASP A 211 14.14 25.79 -5.28
C ASP A 211 13.10 24.97 -4.50
N CYS A 212 11.96 24.62 -5.12
CA CYS A 212 10.94 23.78 -4.49
C CYS A 212 11.46 22.38 -4.16
N LEU A 213 12.17 21.74 -5.10
CA LEU A 213 12.72 20.41 -4.89
C LEU A 213 13.83 20.41 -3.84
N ASP A 214 14.67 21.45 -3.80
CA ASP A 214 15.69 21.61 -2.75
C ASP A 214 15.05 21.77 -1.36
N GLU A 215 13.95 22.53 -1.25
CA GLU A 215 13.18 22.67 -0.01
C GLU A 215 12.55 21.32 0.40
N ALA A 216 11.98 20.58 -0.55
CA ALA A 216 11.45 19.24 -0.30
C ALA A 216 12.55 18.27 0.19
N ILE A 217 13.71 18.26 -0.45
CA ILE A 217 14.87 17.45 -0.07
C ILE A 217 15.38 17.83 1.32
N SER A 218 15.33 19.11 1.69
CA SER A 218 15.79 19.60 2.99
C SER A 218 15.01 19.01 4.18
N ASN A 219 13.81 18.47 3.96
CA ASN A 219 13.02 17.80 4.99
C ASN A 219 13.45 16.35 5.28
N ILE A 220 14.18 15.69 4.37
CA ILE A 220 14.58 14.28 4.51
C ILE A 220 15.29 14.00 5.85
N PRO A 221 16.29 14.80 6.29
CA PRO A 221 16.98 14.55 7.55
C PRO A 221 16.09 14.63 8.79
N THR A 222 14.96 15.34 8.72
CA THR A 222 14.04 15.51 9.86
C THR A 222 12.87 14.51 9.80
N CYS A 223 12.27 14.30 8.62
CA CYS A 223 11.13 13.41 8.49
C CYS A 223 11.49 11.93 8.42
N CYS A 224 12.62 11.63 7.78
CA CYS A 224 12.80 10.34 7.12
C CYS A 224 14.21 9.76 7.32
N ASN A 225 14.96 10.30 8.28
CA ASN A 225 16.32 9.84 8.57
C ASN A 225 16.36 8.35 8.94
N GLY A 226 17.17 7.59 8.22
CA GLY A 226 17.32 6.14 8.40
C GLY A 226 16.12 5.30 7.95
N LYS A 227 15.11 5.90 7.30
CA LYS A 227 13.95 5.18 6.74
C LYS A 227 14.26 4.61 5.38
N GLN A 228 13.71 3.43 5.07
CA GLN A 228 13.84 2.78 3.75
C GLN A 228 13.21 3.60 2.62
N GLY A 229 12.27 4.47 2.96
CA GLY A 229 11.57 5.32 2.01
C GLY A 229 10.99 6.58 2.65
N GLY A 230 10.71 7.57 1.83
CA GLY A 230 10.25 8.89 2.24
C GLY A 230 9.56 9.62 1.10
N ARG A 231 8.58 10.45 1.44
CA ARG A 231 7.87 11.34 0.52
C ARG A 231 7.71 12.73 1.14
N VAL A 232 7.85 13.75 0.30
CA VAL A 232 7.48 15.12 0.64
C VAL A 232 6.56 15.61 -0.47
N LEU A 233 5.33 15.95 -0.10
CA LEU A 233 4.28 16.39 -1.01
C LEU A 233 4.02 17.87 -0.77
N TYR A 234 4.39 18.70 -1.75
CA TYR A 234 4.04 20.11 -1.78
C TYR A 234 3.03 20.39 -2.89
N PRO A 235 2.36 21.56 -2.87
CA PRO A 235 1.45 21.96 -3.94
C PRO A 235 2.15 22.24 -5.26
N SER A 236 3.46 22.51 -5.25
CA SER A 236 4.22 22.87 -6.45
C SER A 236 5.26 21.84 -6.88
N CYS A 237 5.67 20.94 -5.98
CA CYS A 237 6.60 19.87 -6.27
C CYS A 237 6.45 18.70 -5.29
N ASN A 238 7.07 17.56 -5.59
CA ASN A 238 7.17 16.45 -4.67
C ASN A 238 8.44 15.64 -4.91
N ILE A 239 8.84 14.90 -3.88
CA ILE A 239 9.89 13.90 -3.97
C ILE A 239 9.42 12.59 -3.35
N ARG A 240 9.95 11.47 -3.85
CA ARG A 240 9.76 10.13 -3.28
C ARG A 240 11.03 9.32 -3.43
N TYR A 241 11.38 8.56 -2.40
CA TYR A 241 12.36 7.49 -2.50
C TYR A 241 11.89 6.24 -1.78
N GLU A 242 12.29 5.06 -2.29
CA GLU A 242 12.00 3.73 -1.70
C GLU A 242 13.09 2.73 -2.11
N LEU A 243 13.08 1.54 -1.48
CA LEU A 243 13.92 0.39 -1.85
C LEU A 243 13.22 -0.65 -2.73
N TYR A 244 12.00 -0.34 -3.19
CA TYR A 244 11.25 -1.14 -4.15
C TYR A 244 10.89 -0.27 -5.35
N PRO A 245 10.75 -0.84 -6.57
CA PRO A 245 10.36 -0.07 -7.74
C PRO A 245 8.97 0.52 -7.53
N PHE A 246 8.72 1.79 -7.88
CA PHE A 246 7.38 2.37 -7.73
C PHE A 246 6.95 3.25 -8.90
N TYR A 247 7.82 3.38 -9.89
CA TYR A 247 7.57 4.11 -11.12
C TYR A 247 7.93 3.24 -12.33
N ARG A 248 7.36 3.57 -13.48
CA ARG A 248 7.64 2.87 -14.73
C ARG A 248 8.90 3.44 -15.37
N VAL A 249 9.75 2.53 -15.85
CA VAL A 249 10.99 2.88 -16.58
C VAL A 249 10.74 2.90 -18.09
N THR A 250 9.71 2.16 -18.54
CA THR A 250 9.30 2.07 -19.94
C THR A 250 7.77 2.01 -20.03
N ASP A 251 7.24 2.53 -21.14
CA ASP A 251 5.80 2.46 -21.45
C ASP A 251 5.37 1.09 -22.03
N GLU A 252 6.30 0.13 -22.11
CA GLU A 252 5.98 -1.20 -22.67
C GLU A 252 5.19 -2.03 -21.67
N ALA A 253 3.91 -2.26 -22.00
CA ALA A 253 3.12 -3.30 -21.38
C ALA A 253 3.79 -4.67 -21.56
N PRO A 254 3.63 -5.60 -20.61
CA PRO A 254 4.23 -6.92 -20.73
C PRO A 254 3.78 -7.63 -22.00
N LYS A 255 4.76 -7.90 -22.88
CA LYS A 255 4.54 -8.65 -24.12
C LYS A 255 4.35 -10.13 -23.77
N GLY A 256 3.10 -10.57 -23.76
CA GLY A 256 2.74 -11.97 -23.53
C GLY A 256 2.53 -12.32 -22.05
N LEU A 257 2.62 -13.61 -21.75
CA LEU A 257 2.46 -14.11 -20.39
C LEU A 257 3.69 -13.80 -19.55
N VAL A 258 3.46 -13.28 -18.36
CA VAL A 258 4.49 -13.09 -17.35
C VAL A 258 4.83 -14.46 -16.74
N PRO A 259 6.11 -14.78 -16.48
CA PRO A 259 6.48 -16.05 -15.87
C PRO A 259 5.76 -16.28 -14.54
N GLU A 260 5.15 -17.45 -14.42
CA GLU A 260 4.54 -17.96 -13.20
C GLU A 260 5.60 -18.53 -12.25
N THR A 261 5.21 -18.71 -10.99
CA THR A 261 6.10 -19.35 -10.03
C THR A 261 6.32 -20.82 -10.39
N LYS A 262 7.46 -21.35 -9.94
CA LYS A 262 7.76 -22.79 -10.07
C LYS A 262 7.04 -23.65 -9.03
N TYR A 263 6.25 -23.04 -8.15
CA TYR A 263 5.61 -23.74 -7.04
C TYR A 263 4.28 -24.31 -7.51
N GLU A 264 3.99 -25.55 -7.14
CA GLU A 264 2.79 -26.22 -7.60
C GLU A 264 1.52 -25.57 -7.03
N HIS A 265 0.44 -25.61 -7.82
CA HIS A 265 -0.90 -25.20 -7.37
C HIS A 265 -1.37 -25.99 -6.14
N THR A 266 -0.81 -27.18 -5.90
CA THR A 266 -1.14 -28.04 -4.75
C THR A 266 -0.79 -27.40 -3.41
N ASP A 267 0.21 -26.50 -3.34
CA ASP A 267 0.55 -25.69 -2.16
C ASP A 267 -0.46 -24.54 -1.88
N SER A 268 -1.49 -24.46 -2.70
CA SER A 268 -2.35 -23.28 -2.89
C SER A 268 -3.83 -23.64 -2.96
N GLU A 269 -4.13 -24.86 -3.38
CA GLU A 269 -5.45 -25.45 -3.20
C GLU A 269 -5.79 -25.48 -1.71
N TYR A 270 -7.06 -25.21 -1.41
CA TYR A 270 -7.61 -25.38 -0.08
C TYR A 270 -7.41 -26.84 0.34
N SER A 271 -6.38 -27.11 1.15
CA SER A 271 -6.04 -28.44 1.63
C SER A 271 -6.78 -28.70 2.94
N GLU A 272 -7.41 -29.87 3.08
CA GLU A 272 -7.94 -30.30 4.39
C GLU A 272 -6.82 -30.66 5.38
N ASP A 273 -5.56 -30.71 4.93
CA ASP A 273 -4.39 -30.95 5.79
C ASP A 273 -3.42 -29.76 5.78
N PRO A 274 -3.18 -29.11 6.93
CA PRO A 274 -2.23 -28.01 7.03
C PRO A 274 -0.80 -28.43 6.68
N GLY A 275 -0.29 -27.96 5.54
CA GLY A 275 1.08 -28.22 5.08
C GLY A 275 2.15 -27.45 5.88
N TYR A 276 3.18 -28.15 6.34
CA TYR A 276 4.37 -27.57 6.97
C TYR A 276 5.20 -26.79 5.94
N ILE A 277 5.68 -25.58 6.30
CA ILE A 277 6.54 -24.77 5.42
C ILE A 277 7.98 -24.74 5.95
N SER A 278 8.17 -24.19 7.14
CA SER A 278 9.49 -23.91 7.69
C SER A 278 9.44 -23.71 9.20
N HIS A 279 10.60 -23.78 9.85
CA HIS A 279 10.77 -23.41 11.24
C HIS A 279 12.16 -22.79 11.46
N ASN A 280 12.32 -22.13 12.59
CA ASN A 280 13.60 -21.70 13.09
C ASN A 280 13.63 -21.87 14.61
N CYS A 281 14.71 -22.45 15.13
CA CYS A 281 14.98 -22.54 16.56
C CYS A 281 16.21 -21.67 16.87
N SER A 282 16.19 -20.95 17.99
CA SER A 282 17.35 -20.17 18.43
C SER A 282 18.51 -21.08 18.83
N ASN A 283 19.71 -20.53 19.01
CA ASN A 283 20.87 -21.30 19.51
C ASN A 283 20.97 -21.33 21.04
N ASN A 284 20.14 -20.53 21.73
CA ASN A 284 20.22 -20.36 23.17
C ASN A 284 19.51 -21.51 23.87
N LYS A 285 20.27 -22.29 24.64
CA LYS A 285 19.73 -23.42 25.39
C LYS A 285 18.96 -22.95 26.63
N ILE A 286 17.88 -23.65 26.94
CA ILE A 286 17.04 -23.39 28.11
C ILE A 286 17.29 -24.37 29.25
N ASP A 287 17.09 -23.88 30.48
CA ASP A 287 17.13 -24.70 31.69
C ASP A 287 15.86 -25.55 31.85
N ALA A 288 15.88 -26.47 32.82
CA ALA A 288 14.77 -27.39 33.07
C ALA A 288 13.48 -26.69 33.54
N ASP A 289 13.59 -25.53 34.18
CA ASP A 289 12.44 -24.75 34.66
C ASP A 289 11.68 -24.14 33.48
N PHE A 290 12.39 -23.49 32.55
CA PHE A 290 11.78 -22.97 31.33
C PHE A 290 11.21 -24.09 30.44
N GLN A 291 11.86 -25.26 30.37
CA GLN A 291 11.33 -26.42 29.64
C GLN A 291 9.96 -26.85 30.16
N SER A 292 9.76 -26.85 31.48
CA SER A 292 8.47 -27.17 32.10
C SER A 292 7.40 -26.14 31.71
N LYS A 293 7.73 -24.85 31.85
CA LYS A 293 6.84 -23.74 31.48
C LYS A 293 6.45 -23.75 30.00
N LEU A 294 7.42 -24.05 29.13
CA LEU A 294 7.19 -24.12 27.69
C LEU A 294 6.22 -25.25 27.31
N ARG A 295 6.23 -26.39 28.02
CA ARG A 295 5.24 -27.46 27.79
C ARG A 295 3.83 -27.00 28.10
N THR A 296 3.64 -26.34 29.25
CA THR A 296 2.35 -25.76 29.65
C THR A 296 1.90 -24.70 28.64
N LEU A 297 2.80 -23.79 28.25
CA LEU A 297 2.54 -22.76 27.25
C LEU A 297 2.04 -23.36 25.92
N LEU A 298 2.74 -24.36 25.38
CA LEU A 298 2.37 -24.98 24.11
C LEU A 298 1.03 -25.73 24.21
N PHE A 299 0.75 -26.37 25.35
CA PHE A 299 -0.54 -26.99 25.62
C PHE A 299 -1.68 -25.95 25.64
N ASP A 300 -1.47 -24.80 26.27
CA ASP A 300 -2.45 -23.73 26.34
C ASP A 300 -2.72 -23.11 24.97
N LEU A 301 -1.67 -22.89 24.17
CA LEU A 301 -1.79 -22.40 22.79
C LEU A 301 -2.63 -23.38 21.94
N SER A 302 -2.32 -24.67 22.00
CA SER A 302 -3.04 -25.71 21.25
C SER A 302 -4.52 -25.80 21.65
N SER A 303 -4.81 -25.76 22.95
CA SER A 303 -6.16 -25.87 23.49
C SER A 303 -7.07 -24.69 23.12
N ASN A 304 -6.49 -23.49 22.99
CA ASN A 304 -7.23 -22.27 22.65
C ASN A 304 -7.48 -22.08 21.14
N ALA A 305 -6.92 -22.93 20.28
CA ALA A 305 -7.13 -22.86 18.83
C ALA A 305 -8.54 -23.29 18.37
N THR A 306 -9.33 -23.91 19.26
CA THR A 306 -10.69 -24.40 18.99
C THR A 306 -11.71 -23.31 18.66
N SER A 307 -11.51 -22.09 19.16
CA SER A 307 -12.47 -20.99 18.99
C SER A 307 -11.85 -19.65 18.56
N ARG A 308 -10.54 -19.62 18.29
CA ARG A 308 -9.79 -18.39 18.03
C ARG A 308 -8.84 -18.56 16.83
N TYR A 309 -8.85 -17.57 15.94
CA TYR A 309 -7.89 -17.44 14.83
C TYR A 309 -6.54 -16.83 15.25
N GLY A 310 -6.41 -16.52 16.53
CA GLY A 310 -5.21 -15.96 17.11
C GLY A 310 -5.32 -15.93 18.62
N PHE A 311 -4.22 -16.25 19.30
CA PHE A 311 -4.16 -16.25 20.74
C PHE A 311 -2.72 -16.02 21.18
N GLN A 312 -2.54 -15.31 22.27
CA GLN A 312 -1.26 -15.09 22.91
C GLN A 312 -1.42 -15.28 24.42
N THR A 313 -0.41 -15.86 25.05
CA THR A 313 -0.39 -16.10 26.49
C THR A 313 1.05 -16.20 26.99
N GLN A 314 1.22 -16.22 28.29
CA GLN A 314 2.51 -16.40 28.94
C GLN A 314 2.38 -17.43 30.06
N GLU A 315 3.46 -18.18 30.28
CA GLU A 315 3.62 -19.06 31.44
C GLU A 315 4.96 -18.72 32.10
N GLY A 316 4.90 -18.00 33.22
CA GLY A 316 6.10 -17.43 33.86
C GLY A 316 6.88 -16.53 32.92
N THR A 317 8.05 -16.99 32.47
CA THR A 317 8.94 -16.27 31.54
C THR A 317 8.78 -16.73 30.08
N ALA A 318 7.97 -17.75 29.81
CA ALA A 318 7.73 -18.25 28.46
C ALA A 318 6.55 -17.50 27.84
N TYR A 319 6.80 -16.77 26.75
CA TYR A 319 5.79 -16.03 25.99
C TYR A 319 5.49 -16.77 24.71
N GLY A 320 4.22 -16.85 24.32
CA GLY A 320 3.84 -17.53 23.08
C GLY A 320 2.61 -16.94 22.44
N LEU A 321 2.56 -17.04 21.11
CA LEU A 321 1.37 -16.72 20.33
C LEU A 321 1.24 -17.63 19.11
N PHE A 322 0.02 -17.72 18.61
CA PHE A 322 -0.24 -18.24 17.28
C PHE A 322 -1.19 -17.33 16.51
N ARG A 323 -1.15 -17.48 15.18
CA ARG A 323 -2.16 -16.95 14.27
C ARG A 323 -2.52 -17.98 13.22
N CYS A 324 -3.79 -18.00 12.86
CA CYS A 324 -4.31 -18.71 11.71
C CYS A 324 -4.68 -17.70 10.62
N ARG A 325 -4.68 -18.18 9.38
CA ARG A 325 -5.37 -17.52 8.28
C ARG A 325 -6.85 -17.39 8.60
N ILE A 326 -7.46 -16.27 8.23
CA ILE A 326 -8.86 -15.98 8.59
C ILE A 326 -9.84 -16.64 7.62
N ASP A 327 -9.38 -16.94 6.40
CA ASP A 327 -10.16 -17.53 5.33
C ASP A 327 -10.22 -19.07 5.39
N ILE A 328 -9.94 -19.68 6.54
CA ILE A 328 -10.08 -21.13 6.76
C ILE A 328 -11.11 -21.41 7.86
N PRO A 329 -11.77 -22.58 7.89
CA PRO A 329 -12.63 -22.96 9.01
C PRO A 329 -11.86 -23.12 10.33
N ALA A 330 -12.54 -22.86 11.45
CA ALA A 330 -11.96 -23.02 12.79
C ALA A 330 -11.37 -24.42 13.04
N ARG A 331 -11.98 -25.48 12.49
CA ARG A 331 -11.47 -26.86 12.56
C ARG A 331 -10.05 -26.98 11.99
N LEU A 332 -9.77 -26.34 10.85
CA LEU A 332 -8.46 -26.38 10.21
C LEU A 332 -7.43 -25.51 10.94
N CYS A 333 -7.87 -24.41 11.55
CA CYS A 333 -7.02 -23.65 12.46
C CYS A 333 -6.59 -24.51 13.65
N GLU A 334 -7.53 -25.16 14.34
CA GLU A 334 -7.26 -26.06 15.45
C GLU A 334 -6.27 -27.18 15.07
N GLN A 335 -6.53 -27.85 13.95
CA GLN A 335 -5.65 -28.90 13.43
C GLN A 335 -4.24 -28.34 13.11
N CYS A 336 -4.16 -27.16 12.52
CA CYS A 336 -2.88 -26.53 12.19
C CYS A 336 -2.05 -26.20 13.43
N ILE A 337 -2.68 -25.62 14.45
CA ILE A 337 -1.98 -25.29 15.70
C ILE A 337 -1.52 -26.55 16.42
N LYS A 338 -2.34 -27.61 16.46
CA LYS A 338 -1.93 -28.92 17.00
C LYS A 338 -0.70 -29.48 16.29
N ASN A 339 -0.75 -29.51 14.95
CA ASN A 339 0.38 -29.96 14.13
C ASN A 339 1.63 -29.10 14.39
N ALA A 340 1.47 -27.78 14.49
CA ALA A 340 2.55 -26.85 14.75
C ALA A 340 3.18 -27.05 16.14
N THR A 341 2.37 -27.25 17.19
CA THR A 341 2.86 -27.50 18.56
C THR A 341 3.62 -28.81 18.65
N ASP A 342 3.13 -29.87 18.01
CA ASP A 342 3.80 -31.18 18.00
C ASP A 342 5.11 -31.11 17.21
N LYS A 343 5.08 -30.48 16.04
CA LYS A 343 6.24 -30.37 15.16
C LYS A 343 7.33 -29.50 15.80
N ILE A 344 6.99 -28.32 16.33
CA ILE A 344 7.99 -27.43 16.95
C ILE A 344 8.64 -28.10 18.16
N THR A 345 7.87 -28.86 18.95
CA THR A 345 8.38 -29.66 20.06
C THR A 345 9.35 -30.74 19.59
N SER A 346 9.01 -31.43 18.49
CA SER A 346 9.86 -32.49 17.92
C SER A 346 11.15 -31.96 17.29
N VAL A 347 11.12 -30.85 16.55
CA VAL A 347 12.28 -30.35 15.80
C VAL A 347 13.17 -29.43 16.62
N CYS A 348 12.61 -28.64 17.55
CA CYS A 348 13.37 -27.79 18.47
C CYS A 348 13.64 -28.46 19.83
N GLY A 349 13.06 -29.63 20.10
CA GLY A 349 13.36 -30.47 21.26
C GLY A 349 13.05 -29.87 22.62
N LEU A 350 12.25 -28.79 22.69
CA LEU A 350 12.12 -27.93 23.88
C LEU A 350 13.50 -27.58 24.46
N ALA A 351 14.51 -27.42 23.60
CA ALA A 351 15.88 -27.19 24.02
C ALA A 351 16.30 -25.73 23.82
N TYR A 352 15.45 -24.93 23.17
CA TYR A 352 15.78 -23.59 22.72
C TYR A 352 14.83 -22.54 23.28
N ALA A 353 15.39 -21.36 23.56
CA ALA A 353 14.69 -20.24 24.20
C ALA A 353 13.64 -19.58 23.31
N GLU A 354 13.86 -19.60 22.00
CA GLU A 354 12.92 -19.03 21.03
C GLU A 354 12.78 -19.99 19.85
N ALA A 355 11.57 -20.09 19.34
CA ALA A 355 11.34 -20.74 18.06
C ALA A 355 10.08 -20.21 17.39
N VAL A 356 10.07 -20.28 16.07
CA VAL A 356 8.91 -19.98 15.23
C VAL A 356 8.74 -21.09 14.20
N ILE A 357 7.48 -21.43 13.92
CA ILE A 357 7.10 -22.43 12.93
C ILE A 357 5.97 -21.89 12.05
N TRP A 358 6.07 -22.11 10.75
CA TRP A 358 5.09 -21.67 9.77
C TRP A 358 4.52 -22.86 9.00
N TYR A 359 3.20 -22.83 8.86
CA TYR A 359 2.38 -23.73 8.07
C TYR A 359 1.57 -22.89 7.06
N ASN A 360 1.01 -23.55 6.04
CA ASN A 360 0.16 -22.89 5.04
C ASN A 360 -1.09 -22.22 5.64
N HIS A 361 -1.54 -22.66 6.81
CA HIS A 361 -2.76 -22.20 7.48
C HIS A 361 -2.52 -21.39 8.76
N CYS A 362 -1.35 -21.52 9.37
CA CYS A 362 -1.07 -20.92 10.66
C CYS A 362 0.43 -20.71 10.87
N TRP A 363 0.78 -19.91 11.87
CA TRP A 363 2.12 -19.90 12.43
C TRP A 363 2.04 -19.78 13.94
N LEU A 364 3.07 -20.31 14.61
CA LEU A 364 3.20 -20.30 16.05
C LEU A 364 4.62 -19.88 16.41
N ARG A 365 4.75 -19.11 17.47
CA ARG A 365 6.03 -18.67 18.01
C ARG A 365 6.02 -18.69 19.52
N TYR A 366 7.17 -19.00 20.11
CA TYR A 366 7.45 -18.74 21.52
C TYR A 366 8.84 -18.10 21.73
N SER A 367 9.03 -17.53 22.92
CA SER A 367 10.29 -16.92 23.36
C SER A 367 10.38 -16.84 24.88
N ASP A 368 11.59 -16.72 25.41
CA ASP A 368 11.89 -16.36 26.80
C ASP A 368 11.88 -14.85 27.06
N ARG A 369 11.73 -14.04 26.01
CA ARG A 369 11.53 -12.59 26.09
C ARG A 369 10.12 -12.20 25.67
N ASN A 370 9.61 -11.15 26.26
CA ASN A 370 8.34 -10.58 25.82
C ASN A 370 8.52 -9.93 24.45
N PHE A 371 7.86 -10.49 23.43
CA PHE A 371 7.84 -9.97 22.06
C PHE A 371 6.46 -9.44 21.64
N PHE A 372 5.50 -9.37 22.57
CA PHE A 372 4.17 -8.86 22.26
C PHE A 372 4.22 -7.40 21.86
N SER A 373 3.41 -7.06 20.87
CA SER A 373 3.29 -5.75 20.23
C SER A 373 4.59 -5.22 19.61
N ALA A 374 5.65 -6.04 19.54
CA ALA A 374 6.92 -5.70 18.94
C ALA A 374 7.01 -6.26 17.51
N MET A 375 7.33 -5.38 16.56
CA MET A 375 7.59 -5.79 15.17
C MET A 375 8.95 -6.46 15.08
N GLU A 376 8.98 -7.68 14.56
CA GLU A 376 10.20 -8.45 14.33
C GLU A 376 10.21 -9.06 12.93
N THR A 377 11.32 -8.86 12.24
CA THR A 377 11.52 -9.27 10.84
C THR A 377 12.49 -10.46 10.70
N SER A 378 13.06 -10.94 11.81
CA SER A 378 14.00 -12.05 11.87
C SER A 378 13.58 -13.07 12.93
N PRO A 379 13.69 -14.38 12.67
CA PRO A 379 14.21 -15.00 11.45
C PRO A 379 13.24 -14.85 10.27
N ARG A 380 13.81 -14.68 9.07
CA ARG A 380 13.07 -14.55 7.82
C ARG A 380 13.11 -15.86 7.05
N PHE A 381 11.97 -16.28 6.55
CA PHE A 381 11.88 -17.30 5.50
C PHE A 381 11.32 -16.68 4.21
N GLY A 382 11.91 -17.01 3.07
CA GLY A 382 11.48 -16.51 1.76
C GLY A 382 11.47 -17.63 0.74
N ASN A 383 10.38 -17.73 -0.01
CA ASN A 383 10.22 -18.69 -1.09
C ASN A 383 9.78 -17.91 -2.32
N LEU A 384 10.79 -17.36 -3.01
CA LEU A 384 10.65 -16.51 -4.19
C LEU A 384 11.44 -17.17 -5.33
N ASN A 385 11.02 -16.97 -6.56
CA ASN A 385 11.78 -17.45 -7.71
C ASN A 385 12.81 -16.38 -8.11
N ILE A 386 14.10 -16.69 -7.95
CA ILE A 386 15.20 -15.77 -8.23
C ILE A 386 15.89 -16.18 -9.52
N SER A 387 16.09 -15.24 -10.44
CA SER A 387 16.74 -15.42 -11.73
C SER A 387 17.65 -14.22 -12.04
N ASN A 388 18.96 -14.49 -12.15
CA ASN A 388 19.94 -13.45 -12.53
C ASN A 388 19.99 -13.22 -14.04
N SER A 389 19.54 -14.17 -14.85
CA SER A 389 19.59 -14.08 -16.33
C SER A 389 18.30 -13.56 -16.95
N SER A 390 17.19 -13.62 -16.22
CA SER A 390 15.87 -13.27 -16.74
C SER A 390 14.97 -12.77 -15.59
N PRO A 391 15.25 -11.58 -15.02
CA PRO A 391 14.34 -10.95 -14.08
C PRO A 391 13.03 -10.58 -14.77
N ILE A 392 11.97 -10.42 -13.98
CA ILE A 392 10.70 -9.90 -14.48
C ILE A 392 10.89 -8.49 -15.06
N GLN A 393 10.02 -8.14 -16.00
CA GLN A 393 10.04 -6.83 -16.63
C GLN A 393 9.83 -5.72 -15.59
N SER A 394 10.54 -4.60 -15.75
CA SER A 394 10.48 -3.49 -14.81
C SER A 394 9.08 -2.90 -14.65
N SER A 395 8.28 -2.87 -15.72
CA SER A 395 6.87 -2.44 -15.69
C SER A 395 5.99 -3.37 -14.85
N VAL A 396 6.23 -4.68 -14.89
CA VAL A 396 5.55 -5.66 -14.03
C VAL A 396 6.02 -5.50 -12.58
N ALA A 397 7.31 -5.28 -12.36
CA ALA A 397 7.88 -5.12 -11.02
C ALA A 397 7.30 -3.89 -10.31
N SER A 398 7.20 -2.74 -10.98
CA SER A 398 6.63 -1.51 -10.40
C SER A 398 5.14 -1.62 -10.13
N GLU A 399 4.38 -2.25 -11.03
CA GLU A 399 2.94 -2.46 -10.82
C GLU A 399 2.68 -3.43 -9.65
N LEU A 400 3.42 -4.55 -9.60
CA LEU A 400 3.30 -5.53 -8.53
C LEU A 400 3.65 -4.91 -7.16
N SER A 401 4.80 -4.26 -7.05
CA SER A 401 5.27 -3.63 -5.81
C SER A 401 4.34 -2.52 -5.32
N ASN A 402 3.80 -1.67 -6.21
CA ASN A 402 2.80 -0.67 -5.85
C ASN A 402 1.53 -1.33 -5.27
N GLN A 403 1.07 -2.42 -5.87
CA GLN A 403 -0.08 -3.16 -5.35
C GLN A 403 0.23 -3.84 -4.01
N LEU A 404 1.41 -4.43 -3.84
CA LEU A 404 1.84 -5.01 -2.57
C LEU A 404 1.90 -3.93 -1.46
N ALA A 405 2.40 -2.73 -1.78
CA ALA A 405 2.47 -1.61 -0.84
C ALA A 405 1.06 -1.15 -0.42
N LYS A 406 0.10 -1.12 -1.36
CA LYS A 406 -1.32 -0.86 -1.06
C LYS A 406 -1.87 -1.92 -0.08
N VAL A 407 -1.65 -3.21 -0.35
CA VAL A 407 -2.08 -4.29 0.55
C VAL A 407 -1.43 -4.18 1.92
N ALA A 408 -0.16 -3.79 2.01
CA ALA A 408 0.53 -3.55 3.28
C ALA A 408 -0.21 -2.50 4.13
N THR A 409 -0.52 -1.33 3.55
CA THR A 409 -1.27 -0.27 4.24
C THR A 409 -2.67 -0.73 4.64
N MET A 410 -3.40 -1.39 3.73
CA MET A 410 -4.74 -1.91 4.01
C MET A 410 -4.72 -2.93 5.15
N THR A 411 -3.72 -3.82 5.17
CA THR A 411 -3.57 -4.84 6.22
C THR A 411 -3.34 -4.20 7.58
N GLY A 412 -2.49 -3.18 7.67
CA GLY A 412 -2.29 -2.45 8.93
C GLY A 412 -3.56 -1.75 9.41
N ASN A 413 -4.33 -1.14 8.50
CA ASN A 413 -5.58 -0.46 8.85
C ASN A 413 -6.73 -1.43 9.17
N ASN A 414 -6.64 -2.69 8.74
CA ASN A 414 -7.65 -3.70 9.02
C ASN A 414 -7.59 -4.15 10.49
N GLU A 415 -8.74 -4.24 11.16
CA GLU A 415 -8.84 -4.64 12.57
C GLU A 415 -8.26 -6.04 12.82
N ASN A 416 -8.50 -6.98 11.90
CA ASN A 416 -8.03 -8.37 12.00
C ASN A 416 -6.61 -8.58 11.48
N LYS A 417 -5.98 -7.51 10.95
CA LYS A 417 -4.64 -7.53 10.35
C LYS A 417 -4.49 -8.58 9.25
N PHE A 418 -5.53 -8.74 8.43
CA PHE A 418 -5.60 -9.69 7.32
C PHE A 418 -6.33 -9.04 6.15
N VAL A 419 -5.70 -9.00 4.98
CA VAL A 419 -6.28 -8.49 3.74
C VAL A 419 -5.89 -9.40 2.59
N THR A 420 -6.85 -9.66 1.72
CA THR A 420 -6.67 -10.28 0.41
C THR A 420 -7.00 -9.29 -0.69
N ASP A 421 -6.26 -9.32 -1.79
CA ASP A 421 -6.52 -8.49 -2.96
C ASP A 421 -6.29 -9.28 -4.25
N GLU A 422 -7.16 -9.03 -5.23
CA GLU A 422 -7.08 -9.61 -6.58
C GLU A 422 -7.35 -8.56 -7.67
N SER A 423 -7.15 -7.28 -7.34
CA SER A 423 -7.49 -6.18 -8.24
C SER A 423 -6.45 -5.98 -9.34
N LEU A 424 -5.20 -6.41 -9.11
CA LEU A 424 -4.14 -6.29 -10.09
C LEU A 424 -4.28 -7.28 -11.25
N ARG A 425 -4.43 -6.72 -12.45
CA ARG A 425 -4.38 -7.43 -13.75
C ARG A 425 -3.07 -7.09 -14.46
N LEU A 426 -2.23 -8.10 -14.73
CA LEU A 426 -0.99 -7.90 -15.49
C LEU A 426 -1.24 -7.88 -17.00
N ASN A 427 -2.25 -8.63 -17.43
CA ASN A 427 -2.73 -8.70 -18.80
C ASN A 427 -4.16 -9.28 -18.80
N GLU A 428 -4.76 -9.49 -19.98
CA GLU A 428 -6.11 -10.03 -20.13
C GLU A 428 -6.30 -11.43 -19.53
N LYS A 429 -5.21 -12.19 -19.34
CA LYS A 429 -5.24 -13.60 -18.90
C LYS A 429 -4.77 -13.79 -17.46
N GLN A 430 -3.86 -12.94 -16.98
CA GLN A 430 -3.18 -13.11 -15.70
C GLN A 430 -3.59 -12.02 -14.70
N ARG A 431 -4.02 -12.48 -13.54
CA ARG A 431 -4.38 -11.69 -12.36
C ARG A 431 -3.44 -12.07 -11.22
N VAL A 432 -3.08 -11.10 -10.41
CA VAL A 432 -2.29 -11.35 -9.20
C VAL A 432 -3.24 -11.45 -8.01
N TYR A 433 -3.09 -12.53 -7.23
CA TYR A 433 -3.74 -12.72 -5.95
C TYR A 433 -2.73 -12.43 -4.86
N ILE A 434 -3.09 -11.57 -3.91
CA ILE A 434 -2.19 -11.09 -2.84
C ILE A 434 -2.87 -11.32 -1.50
N LEU A 435 -2.09 -11.73 -0.50
CA LEU A 435 -2.50 -11.84 0.90
C LEU A 435 -1.44 -11.18 1.77
N GLY A 436 -1.86 -10.21 2.57
CA GLY A 436 -1.09 -9.63 3.66
C GLY A 436 -1.68 -10.03 5.00
N GLN A 437 -0.85 -10.47 5.94
CA GLN A 437 -1.27 -10.76 7.29
C GLN A 437 -0.21 -10.36 8.31
N CYS A 438 -0.63 -9.83 9.46
CA CYS A 438 0.25 -9.55 10.59
C CYS A 438 -0.23 -10.21 11.88
N SER A 439 0.63 -10.24 12.89
CA SER A 439 0.21 -10.52 14.27
C SER A 439 -0.80 -9.48 14.77
N SER A 440 -1.76 -9.90 15.58
CA SER A 440 -2.98 -9.12 15.89
C SER A 440 -2.73 -8.03 16.93
N ASP A 441 -1.72 -8.25 17.74
CA ASP A 441 -1.20 -7.38 18.79
C ASP A 441 -0.34 -6.23 18.25
N LEU A 442 -0.06 -6.22 16.94
CA LEU A 442 0.67 -5.12 16.31
C LEU A 442 -0.25 -3.91 16.08
N SER A 443 0.31 -2.74 16.36
CA SER A 443 -0.30 -1.48 15.94
C SER A 443 -0.49 -1.44 14.42
N THR A 444 -1.39 -0.56 13.94
CA THR A 444 -1.55 -0.26 12.51
C THR A 444 -0.21 0.02 11.83
N ASN A 445 0.61 0.85 12.45
CA ASN A 445 1.92 1.23 11.93
C ASN A 445 2.90 0.04 11.93
N SER A 446 2.96 -0.73 13.00
CA SER A 446 3.86 -1.88 13.11
C SER A 446 3.51 -2.98 12.09
N CYS A 447 2.22 -3.22 11.84
CA CYS A 447 1.79 -4.18 10.82
C CYS A 447 2.12 -3.71 9.40
N SER A 448 1.72 -2.47 9.03
CA SER A 448 2.05 -1.91 7.72
C SER A 448 3.57 -1.88 7.50
N GLY A 449 4.33 -1.45 8.51
CA GLY A 449 5.79 -1.39 8.46
C GLY A 449 6.45 -2.76 8.27
N CYS A 450 5.91 -3.82 8.88
CA CYS A 450 6.42 -5.17 8.70
C CYS A 450 6.27 -5.64 7.24
N LEU A 451 5.09 -5.43 6.66
CA LEU A 451 4.84 -5.78 5.26
C LEU A 451 5.62 -4.87 4.29
N SER A 452 5.79 -3.59 4.61
CA SER A 452 6.66 -2.69 3.84
C SER A 452 8.13 -3.12 3.88
N ASP A 453 8.63 -3.63 5.02
CA ASP A 453 9.98 -4.17 5.13
C ASP A 453 10.15 -5.41 4.24
N VAL A 454 9.14 -6.30 4.20
CA VAL A 454 9.12 -7.42 3.27
C VAL A 454 9.27 -6.93 1.82
N ILE A 455 8.53 -5.90 1.43
CA ILE A 455 8.54 -5.36 0.06
C ILE A 455 9.89 -4.71 -0.27
N GLY A 456 10.44 -3.89 0.61
CA GLY A 456 11.67 -3.12 0.37
C GLY A 456 12.97 -3.89 0.61
N THR A 457 12.96 -4.91 1.46
CA THR A 457 14.17 -5.62 1.88
C THR A 457 14.13 -7.12 1.57
N ALA A 458 12.94 -7.74 1.60
CA ALA A 458 12.85 -9.17 1.37
C ALA A 458 12.67 -9.58 -0.09
N ILE A 459 11.93 -8.83 -0.89
CA ILE A 459 11.76 -9.17 -2.30
C ILE A 459 12.97 -8.64 -3.09
N PRO A 460 13.79 -9.51 -3.72
CA PRO A 460 14.96 -9.07 -4.46
C PRO A 460 14.55 -8.61 -5.86
N TRP A 461 14.00 -7.40 -5.96
CA TRP A 461 13.36 -6.89 -7.20
C TRP A 461 14.26 -6.98 -8.44
N SER A 462 15.57 -6.76 -8.29
CA SER A 462 16.55 -6.81 -9.40
C SER A 462 16.77 -8.22 -9.97
N SER A 463 16.41 -9.27 -9.22
CA SER A 463 16.61 -10.67 -9.60
C SER A 463 15.34 -11.52 -9.43
N LEU A 464 14.17 -10.92 -9.20
CA LEU A 464 12.91 -11.65 -9.12
C LEU A 464 12.57 -12.18 -10.51
N GLY A 465 12.55 -13.51 -10.69
CA GLY A 465 12.42 -14.17 -12.00
C GLY A 465 10.98 -14.48 -12.43
N SER A 466 10.01 -14.46 -11.50
CA SER A 466 8.60 -14.69 -11.82
C SER A 466 7.68 -13.96 -10.85
N VAL A 467 6.43 -13.75 -11.25
CA VAL A 467 5.41 -13.21 -10.34
C VAL A 467 4.90 -14.33 -9.45
N GLY A 468 5.33 -14.26 -8.20
CA GLY A 468 4.73 -14.95 -7.08
C GLY A 468 5.75 -15.51 -6.07
N GLY A 469 5.20 -16.00 -4.97
CA GLY A 469 5.93 -16.55 -3.84
C GLY A 469 5.47 -15.94 -2.52
N ARG A 470 6.24 -16.21 -1.47
CA ARG A 470 5.91 -15.79 -0.10
C ARG A 470 7.14 -15.39 0.70
N VAL A 471 6.93 -14.47 1.63
CA VAL A 471 7.90 -14.11 2.66
C VAL A 471 7.21 -14.18 4.02
N LEU A 472 7.86 -14.87 4.95
CA LEU A 472 7.37 -15.13 6.30
C LEU A 472 8.35 -14.51 7.30
N TYR A 473 7.87 -13.50 8.01
CA TYR A 473 8.48 -12.97 9.21
C TYR A 473 7.76 -13.51 10.44
N PRO A 474 8.34 -13.36 11.64
CA PRO A 474 7.63 -13.69 12.88
C PRO A 474 6.40 -12.80 13.12
N SER A 475 6.43 -11.57 12.60
CA SER A 475 5.38 -10.57 12.80
C SER A 475 4.39 -10.42 11.66
N CYS A 476 4.75 -10.82 10.44
CA CYS A 476 3.89 -10.69 9.27
C CYS A 476 4.24 -11.68 8.16
N ILE A 477 3.27 -11.87 7.27
CA ILE A 477 3.34 -12.75 6.12
C ILE A 477 2.82 -11.98 4.91
N LEU A 478 3.58 -12.03 3.82
CA LEU A 478 3.14 -11.57 2.51
C LEU A 478 3.23 -12.72 1.53
N ARG A 479 2.14 -13.00 0.82
CA ARG A 479 2.09 -13.99 -0.27
C ARG A 479 1.41 -13.38 -1.48
N PHE A 480 1.93 -13.66 -2.66
CA PHE A 480 1.32 -13.26 -3.91
C PHE A 480 1.54 -14.33 -4.98
N GLU A 481 0.58 -14.57 -5.86
CA GLU A 481 0.62 -15.62 -6.87
C GLU A 481 -0.22 -15.22 -8.09
N LEU A 482 -0.05 -15.94 -9.21
CA LEU A 482 -0.89 -15.78 -10.42
C LEU A 482 -2.13 -16.69 -10.43
N PHE A 483 -2.33 -17.45 -9.35
CA PHE A 483 -3.50 -18.28 -9.11
C PHE A 483 -4.09 -17.99 -7.73
N GLN A 484 -5.36 -18.29 -7.54
CA GLN A 484 -6.04 -18.09 -6.27
C GLN A 484 -5.55 -19.11 -5.23
N PHE A 485 -5.27 -18.64 -4.00
CA PHE A 485 -4.80 -19.48 -2.89
C PHE A 485 -5.50 -19.20 -1.55
N TYR A 486 -6.58 -18.44 -1.60
CA TYR A 486 -7.41 -18.06 -0.45
C TYR A 486 -8.90 -18.09 -0.80
N ASP A 487 -9.75 -18.26 0.20
CA ASP A 487 -11.20 -18.30 0.02
C ASP A 487 -11.81 -16.89 0.00
N LEU A 488 -12.38 -16.51 -1.14
CA LEU A 488 -13.05 -15.23 -1.35
C LEU A 488 -14.43 -15.15 -0.69
N THR A 489 -15.03 -16.29 -0.33
CA THR A 489 -16.40 -16.35 0.21
C THR A 489 -16.45 -16.04 1.70
N LEU A 490 -15.40 -16.40 2.44
CA LEU A 490 -15.28 -16.19 3.89
C LEU A 490 -14.76 -14.81 4.30
N THR A 491 -14.27 -14.01 3.33
CA THR A 491 -13.60 -12.72 3.57
C THR A 491 -14.49 -11.50 3.33
N THR A 492 -15.77 -11.68 2.96
CA THR A 492 -16.72 -10.55 2.86
C THR A 492 -17.10 -10.04 4.26
N PRO A 493 -16.74 -8.81 4.66
CA PRO A 493 -17.34 -8.20 5.83
C PRO A 493 -18.82 -7.97 5.50
N SER A 494 -19.73 -8.45 6.34
CA SER A 494 -21.12 -7.96 6.30
C SER A 494 -21.03 -6.44 6.36
N ALA A 495 -21.60 -5.73 5.39
CA ALA A 495 -21.64 -4.29 5.40
C ALA A 495 -22.24 -3.83 6.75
N GLY A 496 -21.37 -3.37 7.65
CA GLY A 496 -21.81 -2.74 8.88
C GLY A 496 -22.70 -1.54 8.52
N PRO A 497 -23.73 -1.25 9.31
CA PRO A 497 -24.54 -0.07 9.06
C PRO A 497 -23.63 1.17 9.05
N PRO A 498 -23.90 2.18 8.20
CA PRO A 498 -23.12 3.40 8.17
C PRO A 498 -23.01 3.98 9.58
N PRO A 499 -21.84 4.55 9.96
CA PRO A 499 -21.67 5.13 11.28
C PRO A 499 -22.78 6.17 11.50
N SER A 500 -23.57 5.94 12.56
CA SER A 500 -24.56 6.91 12.99
C SER A 500 -23.84 8.20 13.41
N PRO A 501 -24.39 9.39 13.11
CA PRO A 501 -23.73 10.66 13.38
C PRO A 501 -23.43 10.79 14.88
N GLY A 502 -22.14 10.80 15.21
CA GLY A 502 -21.66 10.98 16.58
C GLY A 502 -22.00 12.37 17.10
N PHE A 503 -22.53 12.39 18.32
CA PHE A 503 -23.05 13.55 19.04
C PHE A 503 -22.04 14.69 19.17
N PHE A 504 -22.52 15.91 18.94
CA PHE A 504 -21.84 17.17 19.23
C PHE A 504 -21.59 17.31 20.74
N TYR A 505 -20.33 17.52 21.14
CA TYR A 505 -20.00 18.17 22.41
C TYR A 505 -19.95 19.68 22.20
N LEU A 506 -20.96 20.38 22.74
CA LEU A 506 -20.94 21.82 22.96
C LEU A 506 -19.98 22.10 24.13
N TYR A 507 -18.85 22.76 23.87
CA TYR A 507 -18.14 23.50 24.91
C TYR A 507 -18.44 24.99 24.74
N SER A 508 -19.19 25.50 25.72
CA SER A 508 -19.47 26.91 25.93
C SER A 508 -18.23 27.66 26.41
N HIS A 509 -18.08 28.87 25.87
CA HIS A 509 -17.13 29.92 26.22
C HIS A 509 -16.81 30.08 27.71
N LEU A 510 -15.53 30.38 27.99
CA LEU A 510 -15.10 31.66 28.54
C LEU A 510 -13.97 32.22 27.67
#